data_AF-A0A9P6ZHF7-F1
#
_entry.id   AF-A0A9P6ZHF7-F1
#
_cell.length_a   1.000
_cell.length_b   1.000
_cell.length_c   1.000
_cell.angle_alpha   90.00
_cell.angle_beta   90.00
_cell.angle_gamma   90.00
#
_symmetry.space_group_name_H-M   'P 1'
#
loop_
_entity.id
_entity.type
_entity.pdbx_description
1 polymer ?
#
loop_
_entity_poly.entity_id
_entity_poly.type
_entity_poly.pdbx_seq_one_letter_code
_entity_poly.pdbx_strand_id
1 'polypeptide(L)'
;MVIVDKSGVHRLEVRCCDCPNAMSLDIQIPKTVFTFRVLDDFLLDNLECGTSAMNYYSKLQRMTSSMFPHLVPDQYRELMRVARQWRQLKIMKWHGFGHCSDTPSTGELALFCPACPQPGINNTNRNPNSRHRSFVMDRNFKAEHLHPIKPFDEVWLSNGLGFMVGKDSYKMHLAEAADTVEKSSCNNHRAVNQANAARHKLESTSIRGVACARHGCFVPHSMVDFQKGARQATCTIPHSRVNHASLADK
;
A
#
# COMPACT_ATOMS: atom_id res chain seq x y z
N MET A 1 -15.12 -11.77 25.41
CA MET A 1 -14.65 -11.21 24.13
C MET A 1 -14.08 -9.82 24.35
N VAL A 2 -12.97 -9.46 23.69
CA VAL A 2 -12.45 -8.08 23.71
C VAL A 2 -13.05 -7.31 22.53
N ILE A 3 -13.68 -6.17 22.79
CA ILE A 3 -14.23 -5.29 21.77
C ILE A 3 -13.47 -3.98 21.82
N VAL A 4 -12.80 -3.63 20.72
CA VAL A 4 -12.12 -2.35 20.55
C VAL A 4 -13.05 -1.42 19.79
N ASP A 5 -13.45 -0.34 20.44
CA ASP A 5 -14.31 0.71 19.89
C ASP A 5 -13.62 2.08 20.02
N LYS A 6 -14.14 3.09 19.33
CA LYS A 6 -13.66 4.48 19.46
C LYS A 6 -13.71 4.98 20.91
N SER A 7 -14.65 4.46 21.72
CA SER A 7 -14.75 4.79 23.15
C SER A 7 -13.69 4.13 24.03
N GLY A 8 -13.01 3.08 23.56
CA GLY A 8 -12.03 2.33 24.35
C GLY A 8 -12.06 0.82 24.07
N VAL A 9 -11.40 0.06 24.95
CA VAL A 9 -11.26 -1.39 24.88
C VAL A 9 -12.14 -2.02 25.97
N HIS A 10 -13.18 -2.72 25.53
CA HIS A 10 -14.22 -3.28 26.38
C HIS A 10 -14.10 -4.80 26.48
N ARG A 11 -14.39 -5.36 27.65
CA ARG A 11 -14.55 -6.82 27.82
C ARG A 11 -16.02 -7.12 28.03
N LEU A 12 -16.63 -7.80 27.06
CA LEU A 12 -18.04 -8.20 27.11
C LEU A 12 -18.18 -9.72 26.98
N GLU A 13 -19.17 -10.26 27.67
CA GLU A 13 -19.61 -11.64 27.48
C GLU A 13 -20.51 -11.73 26.25
N VAL A 14 -20.24 -12.69 25.38
CA VAL A 14 -21.00 -12.95 24.17
C VAL A 14 -21.49 -14.39 24.22
N ARG A 15 -22.77 -14.58 23.94
CA ARG A 15 -23.39 -15.90 23.84
C ARG A 15 -23.55 -16.29 22.38
N CYS A 16 -23.39 -17.58 22.08
CA CYS A 16 -23.65 -18.12 20.75
C CYS A 16 -25.14 -18.19 20.43
N CYS A 17 -25.45 -18.22 19.13
CA CYS A 17 -26.72 -18.73 18.62
C CYS A 17 -26.64 -20.26 18.67
N ASP A 18 -27.60 -20.90 19.33
CA ASP A 18 -27.79 -22.36 19.31
C ASP A 18 -28.71 -22.80 18.14
N CYS A 19 -28.79 -21.95 17.13
CA CYS A 19 -29.72 -22.05 16.02
C CYS A 19 -29.24 -23.13 15.02
N PRO A 20 -30.13 -23.91 14.36
CA PRO A 20 -29.71 -24.99 13.44
C PRO A 20 -28.81 -24.53 12.28
N ASN A 21 -28.96 -23.27 11.85
CA ASN A 21 -28.16 -22.64 10.79
C ASN A 21 -27.09 -21.69 11.35
N ALA A 22 -26.71 -21.84 12.61
CA ALA A 22 -25.70 -20.99 13.21
C ALA A 22 -24.33 -21.21 12.54
N MET A 23 -23.56 -20.13 12.40
CA MET A 23 -22.21 -20.19 11.83
C MET A 23 -21.27 -21.00 12.74
N SER A 24 -20.07 -21.34 12.26
CA SER A 24 -19.08 -22.00 13.11
C SER A 24 -18.73 -21.15 14.34
N LEU A 25 -18.34 -21.82 15.44
CA LEU A 25 -18.03 -21.17 16.71
C LEU A 25 -16.95 -20.08 16.56
N ASP A 26 -15.96 -20.32 15.70
CA ASP A 26 -14.86 -19.39 15.44
C ASP A 26 -15.34 -18.05 14.84
N ILE A 27 -16.47 -18.07 14.13
CA ILE A 27 -17.11 -16.87 13.56
C ILE A 27 -18.04 -16.22 14.59
N GLN A 28 -18.70 -17.02 15.43
CA GLN A 28 -19.65 -16.53 16.43
C GLN A 28 -18.98 -15.90 17.66
N ILE A 29 -17.86 -16.46 18.12
CA ILE A 29 -17.11 -15.97 19.28
C ILE A 29 -15.64 -15.72 18.89
N PRO A 30 -15.35 -14.71 18.07
CA PRO A 30 -13.98 -14.25 17.90
C PRO A 30 -13.41 -13.78 19.25
N LYS A 31 -12.11 -13.99 19.48
CA LYS A 31 -11.44 -13.53 20.71
C LYS A 31 -11.46 -12.00 20.85
N THR A 32 -11.26 -11.31 19.72
CA THR A 32 -11.18 -9.84 19.62
C THR A 32 -11.98 -9.34 18.43
N VAL A 33 -12.72 -8.26 18.60
CA VAL A 33 -13.50 -7.57 17.55
C VAL A 33 -13.13 -6.09 17.53
N PHE A 34 -13.03 -5.52 16.34
CA PHE A 34 -12.86 -4.08 16.13
C PHE A 34 -14.12 -3.53 15.49
N THR A 35 -14.67 -2.43 16.02
CA THR A 35 -15.80 -1.76 15.38
C THR A 35 -15.34 -1.00 14.13
N PHE A 36 -16.19 -0.87 13.11
CA PHE A 36 -15.86 -0.03 11.96
C PHE A 36 -15.60 1.43 12.38
N ARG A 37 -16.25 1.89 13.45
CA ARG A 37 -16.05 3.24 14.02
C ARG A 37 -14.62 3.47 14.47
N VAL A 38 -13.99 2.52 15.18
CA VAL A 38 -12.59 2.68 15.60
C VAL A 38 -11.63 2.60 14.42
N LEU A 39 -11.94 1.77 13.43
CA LEU A 39 -11.11 1.66 12.23
C LEU A 39 -11.18 2.94 11.39
N ASP A 40 -12.37 3.52 11.23
CA ASP A 40 -12.56 4.80 10.54
C ASP A 40 -11.87 5.96 11.27
N ASP A 41 -12.02 6.01 12.59
CA ASP A 41 -11.37 7.01 13.44
C ASP A 41 -9.85 6.90 13.38
N PHE A 42 -9.30 5.68 13.43
CA PHE A 42 -7.87 5.44 13.25
C PHE A 42 -7.35 5.92 11.90
N LEU A 43 -8.08 5.61 10.81
CA LEU A 43 -7.69 6.05 9.48
C LEU A 43 -7.68 7.58 9.35
N LEU A 44 -8.66 8.25 9.96
CA LEU A 44 -8.74 9.70 9.98
C LEU A 44 -7.64 10.34 10.83
N ASP A 45 -7.40 9.84 12.05
CA ASP A 45 -6.31 10.32 12.93
C ASP A 45 -4.93 10.10 12.31
N ASN A 46 -4.76 9.03 11.51
CA ASN A 46 -3.53 8.77 10.79
C ASN A 46 -3.34 9.75 9.61
N LEU A 47 -4.43 10.11 8.92
CA LEU A 47 -4.40 11.01 7.78
C LEU A 47 -4.19 12.47 8.19
N GLU A 48 -5.04 12.97 9.10
CA GLU A 48 -5.09 14.39 9.47
C GLU A 48 -4.01 14.76 10.49
N CYS A 49 -3.84 13.92 11.51
CA CYS A 49 -2.96 14.23 12.64
C CYS A 49 -1.57 13.57 12.52
N GLY A 50 -1.34 12.74 11.50
CA GLY A 50 -0.10 11.96 11.36
C GLY A 50 0.11 10.98 12.52
N THR A 51 -0.96 10.58 13.22
CA THR A 51 -0.86 9.75 14.43
C THR A 51 -0.34 8.37 14.07
N SER A 52 0.73 7.93 14.74
CA SER A 52 1.21 6.57 14.62
C SER A 52 0.21 5.58 15.22
N ALA A 53 0.13 4.37 14.69
CA ALA A 53 -0.76 3.34 15.23
C ALA A 53 -0.51 3.04 16.71
N MET A 54 0.76 3.13 17.14
CA MET A 54 1.15 2.94 18.54
C MET A 54 0.56 4.05 19.43
N ASN A 55 0.67 5.30 19.00
CA ASN A 55 0.11 6.44 19.73
C ASN A 55 -1.42 6.40 19.75
N TYR A 56 -2.04 6.01 18.64
CA TYR A 56 -3.48 5.82 18.56
C TYR A 56 -3.97 4.74 19.53
N TYR A 57 -3.29 3.58 19.56
CA TYR A 57 -3.66 2.52 20.50
C TYR A 57 -3.42 2.94 21.97
N SER A 58 -2.32 3.67 22.24
CA SER A 58 -2.05 4.23 23.57
C SER A 58 -3.14 5.23 24.01
N LYS A 59 -3.69 6.02 23.08
CA LYS A 59 -4.85 6.89 23.31
C LYS A 59 -6.09 6.06 23.69
N LEU A 60 -6.39 4.98 22.97
CA LEU A 60 -7.51 4.07 23.32
C LEU A 60 -7.34 3.48 24.73
N GLN A 61 -6.14 3.05 25.10
CA GLN A 61 -5.87 2.54 26.46
C GLN A 61 -6.16 3.60 27.53
N ARG A 62 -5.71 4.85 27.33
CA ARG A 62 -5.97 5.95 28.27
C ARG A 62 -7.44 6.36 28.34
N MET A 63 -8.15 6.28 27.22
CA MET A 63 -9.61 6.52 27.19
C MET A 63 -10.37 5.43 27.95
N THR A 64 -9.88 4.18 27.89
CA THR A 64 -10.46 3.05 28.61
C THR A 64 -10.22 3.14 30.11
N SER A 65 -8.98 3.45 30.50
CA SER A 65 -8.58 3.62 31.89
C SER A 65 -7.51 4.71 31.97
N SER A 66 -7.91 5.87 32.50
CA SER A 66 -7.00 7.00 32.67
C SER A 66 -5.95 6.73 33.77
N MET A 67 -6.34 6.04 34.85
CA MET A 67 -5.46 5.71 35.97
C MET A 67 -4.50 4.56 35.65
N PHE A 68 -4.97 3.53 34.95
CA PHE A 68 -4.20 2.30 34.72
C PHE A 68 -4.24 1.84 33.25
N PRO A 69 -3.72 2.64 32.30
CA PRO A 69 -3.75 2.30 30.88
C PRO A 69 -2.96 1.03 30.54
N HIS A 70 -1.93 0.71 31.32
CA HIS A 70 -1.11 -0.49 31.15
C HIS A 70 -1.84 -1.80 31.49
N LEU A 71 -2.95 -1.74 32.24
CA LEU A 71 -3.79 -2.92 32.53
C LEU A 71 -4.79 -3.20 31.41
N VAL A 72 -4.97 -2.27 30.46
CA VAL A 72 -5.85 -2.46 29.31
C VAL A 72 -5.18 -3.44 28.34
N PRO A 73 -5.90 -4.48 27.87
CA PRO A 73 -5.33 -5.47 26.96
C PRO A 73 -4.65 -4.83 25.75
N ASP A 74 -3.43 -5.27 25.46
CA ASP A 74 -2.73 -4.86 24.24
C ASP A 74 -3.22 -5.68 23.05
N GLN A 75 -3.86 -5.02 22.09
CA GLN A 75 -4.35 -5.56 20.82
C GLN A 75 -3.80 -4.73 19.65
N TYR A 76 -2.65 -4.09 19.84
CA TYR A 76 -2.01 -3.25 18.83
C TYR A 76 -1.69 -4.01 17.53
N ARG A 77 -1.20 -5.25 17.65
CA ARG A 77 -0.82 -6.07 16.48
C ARG A 77 -2.06 -6.43 15.65
N GLU A 78 -3.16 -6.73 16.32
CA GLU A 78 -4.45 -7.03 15.75
C GLU A 78 -5.03 -5.79 15.08
N LEU A 79 -4.98 -4.62 15.74
CA LEU A 79 -5.39 -3.35 15.14
C LEU A 79 -4.65 -3.10 13.83
N MET A 80 -3.32 -3.28 13.81
CA MET A 80 -2.51 -3.08 12.61
C MET A 80 -2.93 -4.00 11.46
N ARG A 81 -3.27 -5.26 11.74
CA ARG A 81 -3.74 -6.21 10.72
C ARG A 81 -5.13 -5.82 10.20
N VAL A 82 -6.09 -5.61 11.10
CA VAL A 82 -7.47 -5.30 10.74
C VAL A 82 -7.56 -3.94 10.04
N ALA A 83 -6.77 -2.95 10.44
CA ALA A 83 -6.71 -1.66 9.76
C ALA A 83 -6.20 -1.77 8.32
N ARG A 84 -5.23 -2.65 8.03
CA ARG A 84 -4.78 -2.91 6.65
C ARG A 84 -5.88 -3.57 5.81
N GLN A 85 -6.54 -4.59 6.37
CA GLN A 85 -7.68 -5.24 5.73
C GLN A 85 -8.82 -4.25 5.48
N TRP A 86 -9.11 -3.36 6.44
CA TRP A 86 -10.13 -2.32 6.31
C TRP A 86 -9.80 -1.32 5.20
N ARG A 87 -8.55 -0.86 5.09
CA ARG A 87 -8.12 -0.02 3.95
C ARG A 87 -8.35 -0.74 2.62
N GLN A 88 -8.02 -2.03 2.55
CA GLN A 88 -8.23 -2.83 1.34
C GLN A 88 -9.72 -2.98 1.00
N LEU A 89 -10.58 -3.23 2.00
CA LEU A 89 -12.02 -3.29 1.77
C LEU A 89 -12.59 -1.94 1.30
N LYS A 90 -12.12 -0.83 1.88
CA LYS A 90 -12.54 0.50 1.43
C LYS A 90 -12.13 0.79 -0.01
N ILE A 91 -10.89 0.47 -0.41
CA ILE A 91 -10.44 0.73 -1.78
C ILE A 91 -11.20 -0.16 -2.78
N MET A 92 -11.43 -1.43 -2.46
CA MET A 92 -12.26 -2.32 -3.30
C MET A 92 -13.69 -1.79 -3.43
N LYS A 93 -14.32 -1.37 -2.32
CA LYS A 93 -15.66 -0.76 -2.35
C LYS A 93 -15.69 0.51 -3.21
N TRP A 94 -14.69 1.38 -3.08
CA TRP A 94 -14.64 2.63 -3.81
C TRP A 94 -14.53 2.44 -5.33
N HIS A 95 -13.83 1.39 -5.76
CA HIS A 95 -13.68 1.02 -7.17
C HIS A 95 -14.78 0.07 -7.69
N GLY A 96 -15.82 -0.22 -6.90
CA GLY A 96 -16.95 -1.04 -7.33
C GLY A 96 -16.76 -2.56 -7.16
N PHE A 97 -15.65 -3.02 -6.59
CA PHE A 97 -15.35 -4.44 -6.37
C PHE A 97 -15.84 -4.98 -5.02
N GLY A 98 -16.73 -4.25 -4.32
CA GLY A 98 -17.23 -4.66 -3.00
C GLY A 98 -18.23 -5.82 -3.01
N HIS A 99 -18.95 -6.00 -4.13
CA HIS A 99 -20.03 -7.00 -4.28
C HIS A 99 -19.89 -7.88 -5.53
N CYS A 100 -18.89 -7.63 -6.37
CA CYS A 100 -18.63 -8.42 -7.57
C CYS A 100 -17.66 -9.55 -7.24
N SER A 101 -17.84 -10.71 -7.87
CA SER A 101 -16.85 -11.80 -7.87
C SER A 101 -15.61 -11.47 -8.71
N ASP A 102 -15.68 -10.39 -9.49
CA ASP A 102 -14.61 -9.97 -10.39
C ASP A 102 -13.38 -9.51 -9.61
N THR A 103 -12.22 -9.96 -10.07
CA THR A 103 -10.94 -9.50 -9.53
C THR A 103 -10.49 -8.25 -10.26
N PRO A 104 -10.03 -7.20 -9.56
CA PRO A 104 -9.48 -6.01 -10.20
C PRO A 104 -8.31 -6.36 -11.12
N SER A 105 -8.26 -5.69 -12.26
CA SER A 105 -7.14 -5.75 -13.19
C SER A 105 -5.92 -5.04 -12.61
N THR A 106 -4.78 -5.23 -13.27
CA THR A 106 -3.54 -4.56 -12.93
C THR A 106 -3.68 -3.03 -12.94
N GLY A 107 -3.34 -2.39 -11.81
CA GLY A 107 -3.43 -0.93 -11.64
C GLY A 107 -4.84 -0.35 -11.51
N GLU A 108 -5.89 -1.18 -11.53
CA GLU A 108 -7.29 -0.71 -11.58
C GLU A 108 -7.78 -0.09 -10.26
N LEU A 109 -7.17 -0.45 -9.14
CA LEU A 109 -7.43 0.15 -7.82
C LEU A 109 -6.67 1.46 -7.58
N ALA A 110 -6.12 2.08 -8.63
CA ALA A 110 -5.42 3.36 -8.55
C ALA A 110 -6.01 4.37 -9.53
N LEU A 111 -6.30 5.57 -9.03
CA LEU A 111 -6.75 6.68 -9.85
C LEU A 111 -5.53 7.42 -10.42
N PHE A 112 -5.53 7.62 -11.74
CA PHE A 112 -4.58 8.52 -12.38
C PHE A 112 -5.03 9.99 -12.26
N CYS A 113 -4.17 10.93 -12.65
CA CYS A 113 -4.40 12.36 -12.59
C CYS A 113 -5.71 12.77 -13.31
N PRO A 114 -6.73 13.27 -12.59
CA PRO A 114 -8.01 13.65 -13.20
C PRO A 114 -7.90 14.88 -14.10
N ALA A 115 -6.90 15.73 -13.89
CA ALA A 115 -6.65 16.93 -14.69
C ALA A 115 -5.79 16.65 -15.94
N CYS A 116 -5.08 15.51 -16.00
CA CYS A 116 -4.34 15.16 -17.21
C CYS A 116 -5.29 14.70 -18.32
N PRO A 117 -4.98 14.99 -19.60
CA PRO A 117 -5.74 14.46 -20.71
C PRO A 117 -5.67 12.92 -20.74
N GLN A 118 -6.81 12.26 -20.62
CA GLN A 118 -7.02 10.82 -20.64
C GLN A 118 -7.95 10.44 -21.80
N PRO A 119 -7.37 9.98 -22.93
CA PRO A 119 -8.15 9.54 -24.09
C PRO A 119 -9.19 8.50 -23.69
N GLY A 120 -10.43 8.70 -24.15
CA GLY A 120 -11.56 7.81 -23.83
C GLY A 120 -12.18 8.02 -22.44
N ILE A 121 -11.57 8.82 -21.56
CA ILE A 121 -12.08 9.09 -20.21
C ILE A 121 -12.54 10.55 -20.09
N ASN A 122 -11.60 11.49 -20.14
CA ASN A 122 -11.88 12.93 -19.97
C ASN A 122 -11.37 13.79 -21.16
N ASN A 123 -10.76 13.16 -22.17
CA ASN A 123 -10.28 13.84 -23.37
C ASN A 123 -10.81 13.12 -24.62
N THR A 124 -11.78 13.73 -25.28
CA THR A 124 -12.35 13.27 -26.56
C THR A 124 -11.58 13.81 -27.77
N ASN A 125 -10.61 14.71 -27.55
CA ASN A 125 -9.88 15.34 -28.63
C ASN A 125 -8.90 14.34 -29.29
N ARG A 126 -9.08 14.15 -30.60
CA ARG A 126 -8.22 13.31 -31.43
C ARG A 126 -6.89 13.97 -31.78
N ASN A 127 -6.74 15.27 -31.53
CA ASN A 127 -5.53 16.01 -31.83
C ASN A 127 -4.35 15.51 -30.97
N PRO A 128 -3.26 14.99 -31.56
CA PRO A 128 -2.11 14.49 -30.80
C PRO A 128 -1.42 15.58 -29.96
N ASN A 129 -1.49 16.85 -30.38
CA ASN A 129 -0.81 17.95 -29.69
C ASN A 129 -1.46 18.32 -28.34
N SER A 130 -2.75 18.04 -28.15
CA SER A 130 -3.45 18.29 -26.88
C SER A 130 -3.24 17.19 -25.84
N ARG A 131 -2.41 16.17 -26.15
CA ARG A 131 -2.17 14.99 -25.31
C ARG A 131 -0.86 15.04 -24.54
N HIS A 132 -0.16 16.17 -24.53
CA HIS A 132 1.13 16.29 -23.84
C HIS A 132 1.00 16.03 -22.34
N ARG A 133 1.46 14.85 -21.91
CA ARG A 133 1.69 14.51 -20.52
C ARG A 133 3.19 14.61 -20.25
N SER A 134 3.53 15.32 -19.19
CA SER A 134 4.90 15.34 -18.67
C SER A 134 4.92 14.50 -17.40
N PHE A 135 5.92 13.64 -17.28
CA PHE A 135 6.10 12.77 -16.13
C PHE A 135 7.42 13.09 -15.44
N VAL A 136 7.41 13.04 -14.12
CA VAL A 136 8.61 13.12 -13.27
C VAL A 136 8.75 11.81 -12.53
N MET A 137 9.98 11.46 -12.22
CA MET A 137 10.30 10.24 -11.48
C MET A 137 11.08 10.64 -10.25
N ASP A 138 10.58 10.24 -9.09
CA ASP A 138 11.19 10.57 -7.80
C ASP A 138 11.31 9.33 -6.92
N ARG A 139 12.29 9.36 -6.02
CA ARG A 139 12.66 8.23 -5.18
C ARG A 139 12.69 8.62 -3.71
N ASN A 140 11.94 7.87 -2.92
CA ASN A 140 11.96 7.95 -1.47
C ASN A 140 13.02 7.00 -0.88
N PHE A 141 14.18 7.56 -0.53
CA PHE A 141 15.30 6.82 0.09
C PHE A 141 15.09 6.45 1.56
N LYS A 142 14.02 6.93 2.21
CA LYS A 142 13.70 6.59 3.60
C LYS A 142 12.73 5.41 3.72
N ALA A 143 12.12 5.00 2.60
CA ALA A 143 11.19 3.87 2.55
C ALA A 143 11.96 2.55 2.46
N GLU A 144 12.43 2.06 3.61
CA GLU A 144 13.17 0.80 3.72
C GLU A 144 12.23 -0.36 4.05
N HIS A 145 12.42 -1.51 3.38
CA HIS A 145 11.73 -2.76 3.71
C HIS A 145 12.74 -3.77 4.25
N LEU A 146 12.50 -4.24 5.48
CA LEU A 146 13.28 -5.31 6.09
C LEU A 146 12.87 -6.67 5.51
N HIS A 147 13.81 -7.60 5.46
CA HIS A 147 13.46 -8.98 5.14
C HIS A 147 12.43 -9.53 6.14
N PRO A 148 11.32 -10.13 5.65
CA PRO A 148 10.35 -10.76 6.54
C PRO A 148 10.98 -11.97 7.23
N ILE A 149 10.65 -12.15 8.52
CA ILE A 149 11.14 -13.30 9.32
C ILE A 149 10.65 -14.62 8.71
N LYS A 150 9.42 -14.62 8.16
CA LYS A 150 8.79 -15.78 7.52
C LYS A 150 8.25 -15.37 6.15
N PRO A 151 9.06 -15.45 5.08
CA PRO A 151 8.66 -15.01 3.75
C PRO A 151 7.46 -15.78 3.18
N PHE A 152 7.31 -17.06 3.56
CA PHE A 152 6.23 -17.93 3.07
C PHE A 152 4.86 -17.62 3.68
N ASP A 153 4.82 -16.93 4.82
CA ASP A 153 3.58 -16.53 5.50
C ASP A 153 3.07 -15.15 5.03
N GLU A 154 3.78 -14.51 4.08
CA GLU A 154 3.48 -13.16 3.64
C GLU A 154 2.28 -13.13 2.70
N VAL A 155 1.24 -12.39 3.07
CA VAL A 155 0.04 -12.20 2.26
C VAL A 155 0.01 -10.77 1.69
N TRP A 156 -0.03 -10.68 0.36
CA TRP A 156 -0.11 -9.42 -0.36
C TRP A 156 -1.56 -9.08 -0.69
N LEU A 157 -2.07 -7.98 -0.15
CA LEU A 157 -3.48 -7.58 -0.32
C LEU A 157 -3.78 -6.91 -1.67
N SER A 158 -2.79 -6.27 -2.30
CA SER A 158 -2.98 -5.43 -3.49
C SER A 158 -1.85 -5.57 -4.51
N ASN A 159 -1.26 -6.77 -4.64
CA ASN A 159 -0.10 -7.03 -5.49
C ASN A 159 -0.35 -6.63 -6.95
N GLY A 160 0.25 -5.52 -7.40
CA GLY A 160 0.06 -5.02 -8.76
C GLY A 160 -1.29 -4.35 -9.04
N LEU A 161 -2.23 -4.34 -8.08
CA LEU A 161 -3.60 -3.86 -8.30
C LEU A 161 -3.74 -2.34 -8.22
N GLY A 162 -2.80 -1.66 -7.55
CA GLY A 162 -2.81 -0.21 -7.36
C GLY A 162 -1.62 0.48 -8.02
N PHE A 163 -0.97 1.37 -7.28
CA PHE A 163 0.17 2.12 -7.78
C PHE A 163 1.47 1.30 -7.90
N MET A 164 1.66 0.29 -7.05
CA MET A 164 2.84 -0.58 -7.08
C MET A 164 2.74 -1.59 -8.23
N VAL A 165 3.87 -1.86 -8.88
CA VAL A 165 4.01 -2.95 -9.86
C VAL A 165 3.92 -4.31 -9.16
N GLY A 166 3.39 -5.32 -9.85
CA GLY A 166 3.28 -6.66 -9.31
C GLY A 166 4.65 -7.29 -9.05
N LYS A 167 4.80 -8.01 -7.93
CA LYS A 167 6.06 -8.62 -7.49
C LYS A 167 6.68 -9.53 -8.56
N ASP A 168 5.89 -10.44 -9.11
CA ASP A 168 6.40 -11.44 -10.05
C ASP A 168 6.74 -10.83 -11.42
N SER A 169 5.85 -9.96 -11.93
CA SER A 169 6.13 -9.19 -13.15
C SER A 169 7.40 -8.35 -13.03
N TYR A 170 7.64 -7.78 -11.86
CA TYR A 170 8.82 -6.95 -11.62
C TYR A 170 10.09 -7.80 -11.49
N LYS A 171 10.02 -8.95 -10.83
CA LYS A 171 11.15 -9.90 -10.77
C LYS A 171 11.56 -10.40 -12.16
N MET A 172 10.60 -10.69 -13.03
CA MET A 172 10.88 -11.09 -14.42
C MET A 172 11.60 -9.96 -15.16
N HIS A 173 11.10 -8.72 -15.06
CA HIS A 173 11.75 -7.54 -15.66
C HIS A 173 13.19 -7.37 -15.16
N LEU A 174 13.44 -7.52 -13.86
CA LEU A 174 14.78 -7.40 -13.29
C LEU A 174 15.74 -8.52 -13.74
N ALA A 175 15.23 -9.70 -14.10
CA ALA A 175 16.07 -10.79 -14.62
C ALA A 175 16.51 -10.54 -16.07
N GLU A 176 15.70 -9.84 -16.85
CA GLU A 176 15.98 -9.52 -18.25
C GLU A 176 16.76 -8.21 -18.43
N ALA A 177 16.60 -7.27 -17.49
CA ALA A 177 17.21 -5.95 -17.59
C ALA A 177 18.74 -6.01 -17.41
N ALA A 178 19.47 -5.63 -18.45
CA ALA A 178 20.92 -5.47 -18.38
C ALA A 178 21.27 -4.27 -17.46
N ASP A 179 22.07 -4.53 -16.42
CA ASP A 179 22.50 -3.53 -15.46
C ASP A 179 23.93 -3.08 -15.79
N THR A 180 24.10 -1.90 -16.36
CA THR A 180 25.41 -1.25 -16.49
C THR A 180 25.78 -0.56 -15.19
N VAL A 181 26.76 -1.10 -14.48
CA VAL A 181 27.33 -0.42 -13.32
C VAL A 181 28.13 0.78 -13.81
N GLU A 182 27.54 1.97 -13.74
CA GLU A 182 28.26 3.22 -13.96
C GLU A 182 29.30 3.38 -12.84
N LYS A 183 30.57 3.15 -13.17
CA LYS A 183 31.69 3.50 -12.30
C LYS A 183 31.92 5.01 -12.46
N SER A 184 31.62 5.78 -11.42
CA SER A 184 31.99 7.19 -11.40
C SER A 184 33.52 7.31 -11.48
N SER A 185 34.02 8.08 -12.44
CA SER A 185 35.45 8.44 -12.54
C SER A 185 35.92 9.41 -11.45
N CYS A 186 34.98 9.94 -10.66
CA CYS A 186 35.26 10.87 -9.58
C CYS A 186 35.82 10.14 -8.34
N ASN A 187 37.01 10.54 -7.91
CA ASN A 187 37.62 10.06 -6.69
C ASN A 187 36.75 10.45 -5.48
N ASN A 188 36.32 9.45 -4.71
CA ASN A 188 35.69 9.62 -3.40
C ASN A 188 34.28 10.26 -3.39
N HIS A 189 33.43 9.92 -4.37
CA HIS A 189 32.03 10.35 -4.39
C HIS A 189 31.19 9.58 -3.33
N ARG A 190 31.32 9.98 -2.06
CA ARG A 190 30.69 9.32 -0.89
C ARG A 190 29.20 9.04 -1.07
N ALA A 191 28.45 9.97 -1.69
CA ALA A 191 27.02 9.81 -1.91
C ALA A 191 26.67 8.59 -2.79
N VAL A 192 27.45 8.34 -3.85
CA VAL A 192 27.24 7.21 -4.77
C VAL A 192 27.70 5.91 -4.11
N ASN A 193 28.86 5.94 -3.45
CA ASN A 193 29.42 4.76 -2.78
C ASN A 193 28.53 4.31 -1.60
N GLN A 194 27.94 5.23 -0.84
CA GLN A 194 27.06 4.92 0.27
C GLN A 194 25.66 4.48 -0.19
N ALA A 195 25.12 5.04 -1.29
CA ALA A 195 23.86 4.61 -1.87
C ALA A 195 23.94 3.18 -2.46
N ASN A 196 25.11 2.79 -2.96
CA ASN A 196 25.36 1.46 -3.54
C ASN A 196 25.84 0.42 -2.52
N ALA A 197 26.04 0.79 -1.25
CA ALA A 197 26.46 -0.14 -0.21
C ALA A 197 25.37 -1.19 0.06
N ALA A 198 25.74 -2.47 -0.01
CA ALA A 198 24.82 -3.55 0.28
C ALA A 198 24.43 -3.52 1.78
N ARG A 199 23.12 -3.49 2.05
CA ARG A 199 22.58 -3.58 3.41
C ARG A 199 21.92 -4.94 3.58
N HIS A 200 22.64 -5.90 4.17
CA HIS A 200 22.22 -7.31 4.29
C HIS A 200 20.89 -7.58 5.01
N LYS A 201 20.32 -6.60 5.71
CA LYS A 201 19.06 -6.75 6.46
C LYS A 201 17.82 -6.27 5.67
N LEU A 202 18.01 -5.57 4.55
CA LEU A 202 16.92 -4.94 3.79
C LEU A 202 16.61 -5.75 2.52
N GLU A 203 15.32 -6.03 2.31
CA GLU A 203 14.81 -6.54 1.04
C GLU A 203 14.73 -5.42 -0.01
N SER A 204 14.29 -4.22 0.42
CA SER A 204 14.31 -3.02 -0.41
C SER A 204 14.88 -1.83 0.37
N THR A 205 15.66 -1.01 -0.33
CA THR A 205 16.37 0.15 0.21
C THR A 205 15.61 1.46 0.05
N SER A 206 14.57 1.46 -0.80
CA SER A 206 13.81 2.65 -1.16
C SER A 206 12.68 2.28 -2.13
N ILE A 207 11.74 3.20 -2.31
CA ILE A 207 10.67 3.12 -3.31
C ILE A 207 10.84 4.26 -4.32
N ARG A 208 10.53 3.99 -5.59
CA ARG A 208 10.42 5.01 -6.64
C ARG A 208 9.01 5.03 -7.19
N GLY A 209 8.56 6.21 -7.59
CA GLY A 209 7.31 6.37 -8.32
C GLY A 209 7.46 7.30 -9.51
N VAL A 210 6.52 7.18 -10.45
CA VAL A 210 6.31 8.16 -11.51
C VAL A 210 5.09 8.98 -11.14
N ALA A 211 5.20 10.30 -11.28
CA ALA A 211 4.08 11.20 -11.10
C ALA A 211 3.91 12.09 -12.32
N CYS A 212 2.70 12.61 -12.52
CA CYS A 212 2.48 13.71 -13.42
C CYS A 212 3.29 14.93 -12.95
N ALA A 213 4.12 15.49 -13.82
CA ALA A 213 4.95 16.65 -13.53
C ALA A 213 4.13 17.90 -13.15
N ARG A 214 2.92 18.04 -13.71
CA ARG A 214 2.08 19.23 -13.54
C ARG A 214 1.24 19.19 -12.26
N HIS A 215 0.78 18.02 -11.86
CA HIS A 215 -0.23 17.87 -10.80
C HIS A 215 0.21 16.97 -9.65
N GLY A 216 1.39 16.34 -9.74
CA GLY A 216 1.93 15.48 -8.68
C GLY A 216 1.19 14.15 -8.48
N CYS A 217 0.18 13.82 -9.28
CA CYS A 217 -0.54 12.55 -9.14
C CYS A 217 0.33 11.38 -9.62
N PHE A 218 0.46 10.35 -8.80
CA PHE A 218 1.18 9.13 -9.16
C PHE A 218 0.52 8.40 -10.33
N VAL A 219 1.35 7.81 -11.19
CA VAL A 219 0.91 6.97 -12.30
C VAL A 219 0.58 5.58 -11.72
N PRO A 220 -0.63 5.03 -11.96
CA PRO A 220 -0.97 3.65 -11.60
C PRO A 220 0.06 2.65 -12.11
N HIS A 221 0.29 1.58 -11.35
CA HIS A 221 1.19 0.48 -11.72
C HIS A 221 2.58 0.93 -12.21
N SER A 222 3.17 1.94 -11.55
CA SER A 222 4.47 2.51 -11.92
C SER A 222 5.47 2.59 -10.77
N MET A 223 5.00 2.32 -9.54
CA MET A 223 5.86 2.37 -8.35
C MET A 223 6.57 1.04 -8.15
N VAL A 224 7.86 1.10 -7.83
CA VAL A 224 8.72 -0.08 -7.72
C VAL A 224 9.67 0.00 -6.52
N ASP A 225 9.95 -1.16 -5.94
CA ASP A 225 10.96 -1.33 -4.90
C ASP A 225 12.38 -1.39 -5.51
N PHE A 226 13.34 -0.75 -4.84
CA PHE A 226 14.75 -0.80 -5.22
C PHE A 226 15.54 -1.71 -4.29
N GLN A 227 16.16 -2.74 -4.86
CA GLN A 227 16.96 -3.69 -4.08
C GLN A 227 18.35 -3.13 -3.69
N LYS A 228 18.98 -2.34 -4.57
CA LYS A 228 20.33 -1.77 -4.34
C LYS A 228 20.52 -0.45 -5.10
N GLY A 229 20.77 0.65 -4.39
CA GLY A 229 21.26 1.91 -5.00
C GLY A 229 20.42 2.40 -6.18
N ALA A 230 20.91 3.34 -7.00
CA ALA A 230 20.21 3.84 -8.19
C ALA A 230 20.66 3.08 -9.46
N ARG A 231 20.21 1.83 -9.60
CA ARG A 231 20.46 1.01 -10.79
C ARG A 231 19.55 1.42 -11.96
N GLN A 232 20.11 1.51 -13.16
CA GLN A 232 19.38 1.88 -14.37
C GLN A 232 18.33 0.83 -14.75
N ALA A 233 18.59 -0.46 -14.56
CA ALA A 233 17.62 -1.54 -14.79
C ALA A 233 16.33 -1.39 -13.97
N THR A 234 16.45 -0.73 -12.82
CA THR A 234 15.38 -0.44 -11.85
C THR A 234 14.65 0.87 -12.19
N CYS A 235 15.24 1.68 -13.07
CA CYS A 235 14.70 2.96 -13.54
C CYS A 235 13.84 2.81 -14.81
N THR A 236 14.00 1.74 -15.57
CA THR A 236 13.09 1.38 -16.65
C THR A 236 11.87 0.67 -16.06
N ILE A 237 10.74 1.36 -16.02
CA ILE A 237 9.45 0.69 -15.80
C ILE A 237 9.18 -0.08 -17.08
N PRO A 238 8.64 -1.30 -17.05
CA PRO A 238 8.28 -2.03 -18.26
C PRO A 238 7.45 -1.14 -19.18
N HIS A 239 8.11 -0.60 -20.21
CA HIS A 239 7.55 0.36 -21.16
C HIS A 239 6.38 -0.24 -21.95
N SER A 240 6.21 -1.56 -21.88
CA SER A 240 5.13 -2.29 -22.51
C SER A 240 3.79 -2.22 -21.77
N ARG A 241 3.71 -1.72 -20.52
CA ARG A 241 2.46 -1.80 -19.71
C ARG A 241 2.14 -0.60 -18.80
N VAL A 242 2.79 0.55 -18.96
CA VAL A 242 2.12 1.81 -18.57
C VAL A 242 0.99 1.97 -19.58
N ASN A 243 -0.25 1.64 -19.19
CA ASN A 243 -1.41 1.54 -20.08
C ASN A 243 -1.44 2.65 -21.18
N HIS A 244 -0.83 2.32 -22.32
CA HIS A 244 -1.36 2.65 -23.63
C HIS A 244 -2.58 1.75 -23.95
N ALA A 245 -2.96 0.84 -23.03
CA ALA A 245 -4.12 -0.04 -23.15
C ALA A 245 -5.47 0.58 -22.69
N SER A 246 -5.55 1.91 -22.53
CA SER A 246 -6.84 2.61 -22.70
C SER A 246 -6.99 3.21 -24.10
N LEU A 247 -6.15 2.79 -25.06
CA LEU A 247 -6.05 3.35 -26.42
C LEU A 247 -6.02 2.32 -27.55
N ALA A 248 -6.32 1.05 -27.30
CA ALA A 248 -6.63 0.09 -28.37
C ALA A 248 -7.59 -0.98 -27.81
N ASP A 249 -8.64 -1.28 -28.58
CA ASP A 249 -9.71 -2.26 -28.34
C ASP A 249 -10.84 -1.84 -27.38
N LYS A 250 -11.63 -0.86 -27.83
CA LYS A 250 -13.02 -1.05 -28.31
C LYS A 250 -13.42 0.13 -29.22
#